data_AF-A0A955GS86-F1
#
_entry.id   AF-A0A955GS86-F1
#
_cell.length_a   1.000
_cell.length_b   1.000
_cell.length_c   1.000
_cell.angle_alpha   90.00
_cell.angle_beta   90.00
_cell.angle_gamma   90.00
#
_symmetry.space_group_name_H-M   'P 1'
#
loop_
_entity.id
_entity.type
_entity.pdbx_description
1 polymer ?
#
loop_
_entity_poly.entity_id
_entity_poly.type
_entity_poly.pdbx_seq_one_letter_code
_entity_poly.pdbx_strand_id
1 'polypeptide(L)'
;MTYNIHPIIVHFPIALLFIYSLIIIFPIERWFKNTSFTVTRRVLIILGFLGILASMSSGEAAQDFTSGSRDVIHAHEAFASASSWLYGLLLAGELLPFVIKWLPTWLVWLSPILNFCSKVLRNTTIVWLLALGGLLVLTITGMLGGILVHGTSADPLAPMLLNILGLN
;
A
#
# COMPACT_ATOMS: atom_id res chain seq x y z
N MET A 1 0.71 15.61 -28.11
CA MET A 1 1.07 14.46 -27.24
C MET A 1 1.18 14.99 -25.82
N THR A 2 0.05 15.16 -25.13
CA THR A 2 0.06 15.44 -23.70
C THR A 2 0.63 14.20 -23.03
N TYR A 3 1.82 14.30 -22.44
CA TYR A 3 2.32 13.23 -21.58
C TYR A 3 1.29 13.07 -20.47
N ASN A 4 0.55 11.95 -20.48
CA ASN A 4 -0.25 11.55 -19.33
C ASN A 4 0.75 11.14 -18.25
N ILE A 5 1.22 12.12 -17.50
CA ILE A 5 2.09 11.96 -16.32
C ILE A 5 1.27 11.35 -15.17
N HIS A 6 -0.05 11.53 -15.22
CA HIS A 6 -1.02 11.09 -14.23
C HIS A 6 -0.92 9.58 -13.95
N PRO A 7 -0.98 8.64 -14.93
CA PRO A 7 -0.83 7.20 -14.67
C PRO A 7 0.47 6.81 -13.97
N ILE A 8 1.59 7.47 -14.27
CA ILE A 8 2.89 7.16 -13.64
C ILE A 8 2.85 7.56 -12.16
N ILE A 9 2.27 8.73 -11.84
CA ILE A 9 2.18 9.22 -10.46
C ILE A 9 1.26 8.33 -9.60
N VAL A 10 0.18 7.78 -10.17
CA VAL A 10 -0.74 6.88 -9.45
C VAL A 10 -0.33 5.39 -9.45
N HIS A 11 0.38 4.88 -10.46
CA HIS A 11 0.71 3.44 -10.55
C HIS A 11 2.12 3.10 -10.06
N PHE A 12 3.08 4.02 -10.12
CA PHE A 12 4.43 3.79 -9.59
C PHE A 12 4.46 3.43 -8.08
N PRO A 13 3.62 4.02 -7.22
CA PRO A 13 3.54 3.64 -5.80
C PRO A 13 3.18 2.17 -5.58
N ILE A 14 2.27 1.64 -6.42
CA ILE A 14 1.82 0.24 -6.38
C ILE A 14 3.02 -0.69 -6.58
N ALA A 15 3.88 -0.40 -7.56
CA ALA A 15 5.06 -1.24 -7.85
C ALA A 15 6.05 -1.27 -6.67
N LEU A 16 6.29 -0.13 -6.01
CA LEU A 16 7.20 -0.07 -4.86
C LEU A 16 6.68 -0.91 -3.68
N LEU A 17 5.38 -0.80 -3.40
CA LEU A 17 4.72 -1.52 -2.31
C LEU A 17 4.55 -3.01 -2.62
N PHE A 18 4.34 -3.36 -3.88
CA PHE A 18 4.35 -4.74 -4.35
C PHE A 18 5.70 -5.40 -4.08
N ILE A 19 6.80 -4.77 -4.51
CA ILE A 19 8.16 -5.28 -4.27
C ILE A 19 8.46 -5.34 -2.77
N TYR A 20 8.07 -4.33 -1.99
CA TYR A 20 8.18 -4.36 -0.52
C TYR A 20 7.51 -5.61 0.07
N SER A 21 6.27 -5.88 -0.34
CA SER A 21 5.50 -7.02 0.17
C SER A 21 6.13 -8.35 -0.21
N LEU A 22 6.67 -8.47 -1.43
CA LEU A 22 7.42 -9.66 -1.83
C LEU A 22 8.66 -9.89 -0.94
N ILE A 23 9.41 -8.84 -0.60
CA ILE A 23 10.58 -8.94 0.29
C ILE A 23 10.17 -9.41 1.70
N ILE A 24 9.01 -8.99 2.21
CA ILE A 24 8.51 -9.45 3.51
C ILE A 24 8.01 -10.89 3.46
N ILE A 25 7.23 -11.24 2.44
CA ILE A 25 6.53 -12.52 2.35
C ILE A 25 7.49 -13.64 2.01
N PHE A 26 8.41 -13.38 1.08
CA PHE A 26 9.39 -14.37 0.63
C PHE A 26 10.71 -14.19 1.40
N PRO A 27 11.36 -15.29 1.85
CA PRO A 27 12.61 -15.22 2.58
C PRO A 27 13.80 -15.01 1.64
N ILE A 28 13.79 -13.93 0.85
CA ILE A 28 14.79 -13.61 -0.18
C ILE A 28 16.20 -13.50 0.42
N GLU A 29 16.30 -13.06 1.68
CA GLU A 29 17.58 -13.00 2.42
C GLU A 29 18.27 -14.36 2.55
N ARG A 30 17.53 -15.48 2.50
CA ARG A 30 18.13 -16.83 2.48
C ARG A 30 18.95 -17.09 1.21
N TRP A 31 18.62 -16.42 0.11
CA TRP A 31 19.32 -16.52 -1.18
C TRP A 31 20.50 -15.54 -1.26
N PHE A 32 20.48 -14.46 -0.48
CA PHE A 32 21.51 -13.42 -0.48
C PHE A 32 22.12 -13.22 0.91
N LYS A 33 22.85 -14.24 1.39
CA LYS A 33 23.39 -14.33 2.77
C LYS A 33 24.24 -13.15 3.25
N ASN A 34 24.80 -12.34 2.34
CA ASN A 34 25.68 -11.21 2.65
C ASN A 34 25.02 -9.84 2.47
N THR A 35 23.71 -9.77 2.20
CA THR A 35 23.03 -8.50 1.90
C THR A 35 21.82 -8.32 2.81
N SER A 36 21.83 -7.27 3.63
CA SER A 36 20.65 -6.88 4.39
C SER A 36 19.70 -6.07 3.51
N PHE A 37 18.43 -6.47 3.45
CA PHE A 37 17.41 -5.72 2.72
C PHE A 37 16.73 -4.66 3.58
N THR A 38 17.18 -4.43 4.81
CA THR A 38 16.54 -3.49 5.76
C THR A 38 16.40 -2.08 5.19
N VAL A 39 17.48 -1.54 4.60
CA VAL A 39 17.47 -0.18 4.03
C VAL A 39 16.57 -0.14 2.79
N THR A 40 16.72 -1.10 1.89
CA THR A 40 15.90 -1.24 0.68
C THR A 40 14.42 -1.29 1.04
N ARG A 41 14.04 -2.14 1.99
CA ARG A 41 12.68 -2.29 2.48
C ARG A 41 12.12 -0.95 3.00
N ARG A 42 12.89 -0.22 3.79
CA ARG A 42 12.47 1.10 4.31
C ARG A 42 12.29 2.14 3.22
N VAL A 43 13.21 2.20 2.25
CA VAL A 43 13.10 3.12 1.12
C VAL A 43 11.85 2.81 0.30
N LEU A 44 11.59 1.53 0.01
CA LEU A 44 10.41 1.10 -0.74
C LEU A 44 9.10 1.49 -0.05
N ILE A 45 8.96 1.21 1.25
CA ILE A 45 7.72 1.54 1.97
C ILE A 45 7.53 3.05 2.17
N ILE A 46 8.61 3.81 2.42
CA ILE A 46 8.52 5.27 2.57
C ILE A 46 8.09 5.90 1.24
N LEU A 47 8.79 5.60 0.15
CA LEU A 47 8.49 6.18 -1.16
C LEU A 47 7.15 5.68 -1.69
N GLY A 48 6.83 4.40 -1.52
CA GLY A 48 5.55 3.82 -1.90
C GLY A 48 4.39 4.45 -1.14
N PHE A 49 4.53 4.67 0.17
CA PHE A 49 3.47 5.29 0.98
C PHE A 49 3.31 6.79 0.68
N LEU A 50 4.40 7.53 0.49
CA LEU A 50 4.32 8.92 0.00
C LEU A 50 3.61 8.99 -1.36
N GLY A 51 3.87 7.99 -2.21
CA GLY A 51 3.16 7.80 -3.47
C GLY A 51 1.66 7.54 -3.31
N ILE A 52 1.22 6.75 -2.32
CA ILE A 52 -0.20 6.60 -1.98
C ILE A 52 -0.81 7.95 -1.62
N LEU A 53 -0.16 8.74 -0.76
CA LEU A 53 -0.69 10.04 -0.35
C LEU A 53 -0.86 10.99 -1.55
N ALA A 54 0.14 11.03 -2.43
CA ALA A 54 0.06 11.79 -3.68
C ALA A 54 -1.08 11.29 -4.58
N SER A 55 -1.22 9.98 -4.71
CA SER A 55 -2.27 9.33 -5.51
C SER A 55 -3.67 9.68 -5.01
N MET A 56 -3.91 9.58 -3.71
CA MET A 56 -5.20 9.90 -3.10
C MET A 56 -5.58 11.37 -3.32
N SER A 57 -4.62 12.29 -3.16
CA SER A 57 -4.86 13.72 -3.41
C SER A 57 -5.21 14.02 -4.88
N SER A 58 -4.71 13.20 -5.81
CA SER A 58 -4.98 13.36 -7.25
C SER A 58 -6.24 12.62 -7.73
N GLY A 59 -6.67 11.59 -7.00
CA GLY A 59 -7.82 10.75 -7.35
C GLY A 59 -9.15 11.47 -7.14
N GLU A 60 -9.29 12.24 -6.05
CA GLU A 60 -10.47 13.05 -5.77
C GLU A 60 -10.76 14.07 -6.90
N ALA A 61 -9.72 14.61 -7.53
CA ALA A 61 -9.85 15.53 -8.66
C ALA A 61 -10.23 14.85 -10.00
N ALA A 62 -10.01 13.54 -10.12
CA ALA A 62 -10.26 12.77 -11.34
C ALA A 62 -11.65 12.11 -11.36
N GLN A 63 -12.30 12.02 -10.19
CA GLN A 63 -13.57 11.30 -10.01
C GLN A 63 -14.69 11.80 -10.94
N ASP A 64 -14.75 13.12 -11.18
CA ASP A 64 -15.73 13.77 -12.05
C ASP A 64 -15.57 13.44 -13.54
N PHE A 65 -14.43 12.85 -13.94
CA PHE A 65 -14.11 12.54 -15.35
C PHE A 65 -14.16 11.04 -15.67
N THR A 66 -14.48 10.19 -14.70
CA THR A 66 -14.50 8.73 -14.89
C THR A 66 -15.85 8.24 -15.42
N SER A 67 -15.81 7.31 -16.37
CA SER A 67 -17.00 6.70 -17.00
C SER A 67 -17.40 5.36 -16.38
N GLY A 68 -16.74 4.96 -15.29
CA GLY A 68 -17.00 3.70 -14.58
C GLY A 68 -18.32 3.70 -13.80
N SER A 69 -18.85 2.51 -13.50
CA SER A 69 -20.03 2.40 -12.63
C SER A 69 -19.70 2.91 -11.23
N ARG A 70 -20.66 3.59 -10.58
CA ARG A 70 -20.47 4.12 -9.22
C ARG A 70 -20.04 3.04 -8.23
N ASP A 71 -20.54 1.81 -8.38
CA ASP A 71 -20.21 0.71 -7.49
C ASP A 71 -18.74 0.26 -7.62
N VAL A 72 -18.20 0.27 -8.85
CA VAL A 72 -16.77 -0.03 -9.08
C VAL A 72 -15.89 1.11 -8.55
N ILE A 73 -16.31 2.37 -8.68
CA ILE A 73 -15.61 3.52 -8.09
C ILE A 73 -15.56 3.37 -6.56
N HIS A 74 -16.71 3.13 -5.91
CA HIS A 74 -16.77 2.94 -4.46
C HIS A 74 -15.94 1.74 -3.98
N ALA A 75 -15.96 0.62 -4.72
CA ALA A 75 -15.10 -0.51 -4.40
C ALA A 75 -13.61 -0.13 -4.53
N HIS A 76 -13.22 0.55 -5.61
CA HIS A 76 -11.84 0.99 -5.81
C HIS A 76 -11.36 1.88 -4.66
N GLU A 77 -12.17 2.86 -4.24
CA GLU A 77 -11.87 3.74 -3.10
C GLU A 77 -11.74 2.96 -1.79
N ALA A 78 -12.65 2.01 -1.53
CA ALA A 78 -12.62 1.19 -0.33
C ALA A 78 -11.33 0.35 -0.25
N PHE A 79 -10.94 -0.30 -1.35
CA PHE A 79 -9.70 -1.08 -1.42
C PHE A 79 -8.46 -0.17 -1.38
N ALA A 80 -8.49 1.02 -1.99
CA ALA A 80 -7.41 2.00 -1.91
C ALA A 80 -7.18 2.48 -0.46
N SER A 81 -8.27 2.78 0.26
CA SER A 81 -8.24 3.14 1.68
C SER A 81 -7.73 1.98 2.55
N ALA A 82 -8.21 0.76 2.31
CA ALA A 82 -7.71 -0.42 3.01
C ALA A 82 -6.19 -0.63 2.76
N SER A 83 -5.74 -0.45 1.52
CA SER A 83 -4.31 -0.53 1.18
C SER A 83 -3.51 0.53 1.93
N SER A 84 -3.99 1.78 1.98
CA SER A 84 -3.30 2.86 2.69
C SER A 84 -3.17 2.55 4.19
N TRP A 85 -4.21 2.04 4.84
CA TRP A 85 -4.12 1.65 6.24
C TRP A 85 -3.13 0.51 6.49
N LEU A 86 -3.17 -0.55 5.67
CA LEU A 86 -2.27 -1.70 5.83
C LEU A 86 -0.80 -1.31 5.66
N TYR A 87 -0.47 -0.58 4.59
CA TYR A 87 0.90 -0.10 4.38
C TYR A 87 1.30 1.03 5.33
N GLY A 88 0.34 1.81 5.83
CA GLY A 88 0.57 2.80 6.88
C GLY A 88 0.96 2.16 8.21
N LEU A 89 0.32 1.05 8.59
CA LEU A 89 0.70 0.27 9.77
C LEU A 89 2.09 -0.37 9.62
N LEU A 90 2.41 -0.89 8.43
CA LEU A 90 3.74 -1.43 8.11
C LEU A 90 4.82 -0.34 8.18
N LEU A 91 4.55 0.84 7.61
CA LEU A 91 5.42 2.00 7.69
C LEU A 91 5.62 2.45 9.14
N ALA A 92 4.53 2.53 9.92
CA ALA A 92 4.60 2.85 11.33
C ALA A 92 5.48 1.84 12.07
N GLY A 93 5.36 0.54 11.81
CA GLY A 93 6.25 -0.49 12.38
C GLY A 93 7.75 -0.24 12.11
N GLU A 94 8.10 0.30 10.94
CA GLU A 94 9.48 0.66 10.60
C GLU A 94 9.95 1.94 11.29
N LEU A 95 9.10 2.96 11.37
CA LEU A 95 9.48 4.31 11.82
C LEU A 95 9.34 4.52 13.33
N LEU A 96 8.41 3.83 14.00
CA LEU A 96 8.10 4.07 15.41
C LEU A 96 9.30 3.94 16.37
N PRO A 97 10.23 2.97 16.20
CA PRO A 97 11.45 2.92 17.02
C PRO A 97 12.30 4.20 16.92
N PHE A 98 12.34 4.83 15.74
CA PHE A 98 13.04 6.09 15.55
C PHE A 98 12.27 7.21 16.22
N VAL A 99 10.96 7.30 16.02
CA VAL A 99 10.12 8.35 16.65
C VAL A 99 10.25 8.32 18.18
N ILE A 100 10.23 7.14 18.80
CA ILE A 100 10.38 6.98 20.26
C ILE A 100 11.73 7.51 20.76
N LYS A 101 12.81 7.32 20.00
CA LYS A 101 14.14 7.81 20.37
C LYS A 101 14.22 9.35 20.35
N TRP A 102 13.41 9.99 19.52
CA TRP A 102 13.39 11.44 19.34
C TRP A 102 12.22 12.12 20.08
N LEU A 103 11.54 11.39 20.98
CA LEU A 103 10.42 11.92 21.75
C LEU A 103 10.92 13.05 22.68
N PRO A 104 10.30 14.24 22.66
CA PRO A 104 10.68 15.31 23.56
C PRO A 104 10.34 14.95 25.01
N THR A 105 11.09 15.50 25.97
CA THR A 105 10.97 15.17 27.42
C THR A 105 9.55 15.33 27.97
N TRP A 106 8.78 16.29 27.48
CA TRP A 106 7.38 16.52 27.89
C TRP A 106 6.39 15.45 27.37
N LEU A 107 6.77 14.61 26.39
CA LEU A 107 5.96 13.50 25.86
C LEU A 107 6.41 12.12 26.32
N VAL A 108 7.46 12.01 27.15
CA VAL A 108 8.03 10.71 27.57
C VAL A 108 7.01 9.80 28.26
N TRP A 109 5.97 10.35 28.86
CA TRP A 109 4.86 9.59 29.43
C TRP A 109 4.10 8.70 28.42
N LEU A 110 4.18 9.01 27.11
CA LEU A 110 3.63 8.17 26.03
C LEU A 110 4.52 6.98 25.65
N SER A 111 5.80 7.00 26.04
CA SER A 111 6.77 5.97 25.69
C SER A 111 6.32 4.52 25.98
N PRO A 112 5.65 4.16 27.10
CA PRO A 112 5.19 2.78 27.30
C PRO A 112 4.18 2.33 26.23
N ILE A 113 3.24 3.20 25.86
CA ILE A 113 2.22 2.91 24.84
C ILE A 113 2.88 2.80 23.46
N LEU A 114 3.76 3.75 23.11
CA LEU A 114 4.47 3.72 21.83
C LEU A 114 5.38 2.48 21.70
N ASN A 115 6.05 2.09 22.79
CA ASN A 115 6.86 0.87 22.82
C ASN A 115 6.01 -0.39 22.66
N PHE A 116 4.84 -0.44 23.29
CA PHE A 116 3.89 -1.54 23.09
C PHE A 116 3.43 -1.61 21.62
N CYS A 117 2.98 -0.51 21.04
CA CYS A 117 2.60 -0.44 19.63
C CYS A 117 3.75 -0.85 18.71
N SER A 118 4.97 -0.38 18.97
CA SER A 118 6.17 -0.73 18.22
C SER A 118 6.46 -2.23 18.29
N LYS A 119 6.29 -2.85 19.47
CA LYS A 119 6.47 -4.29 19.65
C LYS A 119 5.42 -5.09 18.87
N VAL A 120 4.16 -4.65 18.88
CA VAL A 120 3.07 -5.30 18.14
C VAL A 120 3.30 -5.17 16.63
N LEU A 121 3.53 -3.95 16.12
CA LEU A 121 3.72 -3.68 14.69
C LEU A 121 5.01 -4.25 14.11
N ARG A 122 5.96 -4.68 14.95
CA ARG A 122 7.20 -5.35 14.53
C ARG A 122 7.21 -6.84 14.80
N ASN A 123 6.12 -7.40 15.32
CA ASN A 123 5.98 -8.84 15.47
C ASN A 123 6.01 -9.49 14.08
N THR A 124 6.87 -10.50 13.89
CA THR A 124 7.09 -11.15 12.58
C THR A 124 5.81 -11.66 11.95
N THR A 125 4.92 -12.29 12.72
CA THR A 125 3.66 -12.83 12.22
C THR A 125 2.73 -11.71 11.80
N ILE A 126 2.62 -10.65 12.60
CA ILE A 126 1.76 -9.49 12.29
C ILE A 126 2.25 -8.78 11.04
N VAL A 127 3.56 -8.51 10.93
CA VAL A 127 4.17 -7.90 9.74
C VAL A 127 3.91 -8.75 8.50
N TRP A 128 4.08 -10.07 8.60
CA TRP A 128 3.84 -10.98 7.48
C TRP A 128 2.37 -10.98 7.04
N LEU A 129 1.42 -11.04 8.00
CA LEU A 129 -0.01 -10.98 7.71
C LEU A 129 -0.42 -9.63 7.10
N LEU A 130 0.09 -8.52 7.63
CA LEU A 130 -0.17 -7.19 7.09
C LEU A 130 0.39 -7.04 5.68
N ALA A 131 1.58 -7.57 5.40
CA ALA A 131 2.17 -7.52 4.04
C ALA A 131 1.41 -8.40 3.06
N LEU A 132 0.99 -9.61 3.45
CA LEU A 132 0.17 -10.48 2.61
C LEU A 132 -1.20 -9.86 2.33
N GLY A 133 -1.90 -9.41 3.36
CA GLY A 133 -3.18 -8.71 3.22
C GLY A 133 -3.04 -7.45 2.39
N GLY A 134 -2.00 -6.65 2.66
CA GLY A 134 -1.68 -5.43 1.91
C GLY A 134 -1.41 -5.70 0.44
N LEU A 135 -0.71 -6.79 0.11
CA LEU A 135 -0.46 -7.19 -1.27
C LEU A 135 -1.75 -7.58 -2.00
N LEU A 136 -2.61 -8.37 -1.34
CA LEU A 136 -3.89 -8.79 -1.93
C LEU A 136 -4.81 -7.59 -2.19
N VAL A 137 -5.00 -6.74 -1.19
CA VAL A 137 -5.85 -5.53 -1.29
C VAL A 137 -5.28 -4.59 -2.35
N LEU A 138 -3.97 -4.36 -2.39
CA LEU A 138 -3.31 -3.49 -3.38
C LEU A 138 -3.49 -4.02 -4.81
N THR A 139 -3.40 -5.34 -5.00
CA THR A 139 -3.62 -5.96 -6.31
C THR A 139 -5.06 -5.76 -6.78
N ILE A 140 -6.03 -5.91 -5.87
CA ILE A 140 -7.44 -5.63 -6.14
C ILE A 140 -7.65 -4.16 -6.49
N THR A 141 -7.07 -3.22 -5.72
CA THR A 141 -7.11 -1.78 -6.03
C THR A 141 -6.59 -1.50 -7.44
N GLY A 142 -5.45 -2.10 -7.81
CA GLY A 142 -4.84 -1.94 -9.13
C GLY A 142 -5.74 -2.47 -10.26
N MET A 143 -6.31 -3.66 -10.10
CA MET A 143 -7.26 -4.23 -11.08
C MET A 143 -8.52 -3.36 -11.23
N LEU A 144 -9.12 -2.90 -10.13
CA LEU A 144 -10.28 -2.02 -10.16
C LEU A 144 -9.94 -0.67 -10.83
N GLY A 145 -8.76 -0.12 -10.57
CA GLY A 145 -8.28 1.09 -11.25
C GLY A 145 -8.13 0.88 -12.76
N GLY A 146 -7.60 -0.27 -13.18
CA GLY A 146 -7.53 -0.67 -14.59
C GLY A 146 -8.91 -0.76 -15.25
N ILE A 147 -9.89 -1.35 -14.56
CA ILE A 147 -11.28 -1.45 -15.04
C ILE A 147 -11.91 -0.06 -15.21
N LEU A 148 -11.65 0.89 -14.30
CA LEU A 148 -12.20 2.24 -14.38
C LEU A 148 -11.70 3.02 -15.60
N VAL A 149 -10.46 2.78 -16.04
CA VAL A 149 -9.85 3.51 -17.16
C VAL A 149 -10.04 2.78 -18.50
N HIS A 150 -9.91 1.46 -18.50
CA HIS A 150 -9.82 0.65 -19.72
C HIS A 150 -10.99 -0.33 -19.90
N GLY A 151 -11.92 -0.41 -18.93
CA GLY A 151 -13.02 -1.37 -18.93
C GLY A 151 -12.57 -2.80 -18.58
N THR A 152 -13.48 -3.76 -18.70
CA THR A 152 -13.25 -5.17 -18.32
C THR A 152 -12.29 -5.91 -19.25
N SER A 153 -11.92 -5.32 -20.39
CA SER A 153 -10.93 -5.87 -21.32
C SER A 153 -9.47 -5.61 -20.89
N ALA A 154 -9.26 -4.82 -19.84
CA ALA A 154 -7.93 -4.45 -19.36
C ALA A 154 -7.16 -5.64 -18.77
N ASP A 155 -7.86 -6.57 -18.11
CA ASP A 155 -7.28 -7.71 -17.42
C ASP A 155 -8.16 -8.96 -17.62
N PRO A 156 -7.62 -10.11 -18.04
CA PRO A 156 -8.36 -11.37 -18.15
C PRO A 156 -9.09 -11.79 -16.87
N LEU A 157 -8.60 -11.36 -15.70
CA LEU A 157 -9.18 -11.66 -14.39
C LEU A 157 -10.25 -10.65 -13.95
N ALA A 158 -10.41 -9.52 -14.65
CA ALA A 158 -11.38 -8.49 -14.29
C ALA A 158 -12.83 -9.01 -14.17
N PRO A 159 -13.36 -9.82 -15.12
CA PRO A 159 -14.73 -10.35 -14.99
C PRO A 159 -14.90 -11.29 -13.79
N MET A 160 -13.85 -12.03 -13.43
CA MET A 160 -13.86 -12.91 -12.26
C MET A 160 -13.87 -12.10 -10.97
N LEU A 161 -13.05 -11.04 -10.88
CA LEU A 161 -13.02 -10.15 -9.73
C LEU A 161 -14.37 -9.48 -9.50
N LEU A 162 -14.98 -8.92 -10.55
CA LEU A 162 -16.29 -8.27 -10.44
C LEU A 162 -17.40 -9.25 -10.01
N ASN A 163 -17.37 -10.50 -10.50
CA ASN A 163 -18.26 -11.57 -10.02
C ASN A 163 -18.08 -11.83 -8.53
N ILE A 164 -16.83 -11.98 -8.06
CA ILE A 164 -16.52 -12.25 -6.64
C ILE A 164 -16.99 -11.09 -5.74
N LEU A 165 -16.87 -9.86 -6.22
CA LEU A 165 -17.28 -8.66 -5.50
C LEU A 165 -18.78 -8.35 -5.65
N GLY A 166 -19.52 -9.06 -6.52
CA GLY A 166 -20.93 -8.80 -6.79
C GLY A 166 -21.19 -7.48 -7.52
N LEU A 167 -20.27 -7.05 -8.39
CA LEU A 167 -20.27 -5.75 -9.10
C LEU A 167 -20.59 -5.88 -10.61
N ASN A 168 -21.18 -7.00 -11.03
CA ASN A 168 -21.52 -7.31 -12.43
C ASN A 168 -22.93 -6.86 -12.83
#